data_AF-A0A3M2TVD3-F1
#
_entry.id   AF-A0A3M2TVD3-F1
#
_cell.length_a   1.000
_cell.length_b   1.000
_cell.length_c   1.000
_cell.angle_alpha   90.00
_cell.angle_beta   90.00
_cell.angle_gamma   90.00
#
_symmetry.space_group_name_H-M   'P 1'
#
loop_
_entity.id
_entity.type
_entity.pdbx_description
1 polymer ?
#
loop_
_entity_poly.entity_id
_entity_poly.type
_entity_poly.pdbx_seq_one_letter_code
_entity_poly.pdbx_strand_id
1 'polypeptide(L)' 'CVEAAARAACAHDFIERLPQGYHTAIGEAGAQLSGGERQRLFIARALLKNAPVLILDEATAYADSENELGARHRPP' A
#
# COMPACT_ATOMS: atom_id res chain seq x y z
N CYS A 1 -7.95 16.09 -5.29
CA CYS A 1 -6.77 16.24 -4.41
C CYS A 1 -6.18 14.86 -4.09
N VAL A 2 -4.99 14.78 -3.50
CA VAL A 2 -4.35 13.50 -3.10
C VAL A 2 -5.26 12.69 -2.17
N GLU A 3 -5.85 13.35 -1.19
CA GLU A 3 -6.73 12.70 -0.21
C GLU A 3 -7.97 12.08 -0.86
N ALA A 4 -8.67 12.80 -1.76
CA ALA A 4 -9.84 12.27 -2.44
C ALA A 4 -9.52 11.04 -3.30
N ALA A 5 -8.36 11.04 -3.99
CA ALA A 5 -7.92 9.89 -4.76
C ALA A 5 -7.58 8.68 -3.86
N ALA A 6 -6.94 8.94 -2.71
CA ALA A 6 -6.67 7.91 -1.71
C ALA A 6 -7.96 7.34 -1.09
N ARG A 7 -8.97 8.18 -0.80
CA ARG A 7 -10.29 7.72 -0.33
C ARG A 7 -10.99 6.87 -1.39
N ALA A 8 -11.00 7.32 -2.64
CA ALA A 8 -11.59 6.57 -3.76
C ALA A 8 -10.92 5.21 -4.02
N ALA A 9 -9.64 5.06 -3.65
CA ALA A 9 -8.90 3.81 -3.77
C ALA A 9 -8.88 2.96 -2.47
N CYS A 10 -9.69 3.31 -1.46
CA CYS A 10 -9.69 2.66 -0.14
C CYS A 10 -8.30 2.64 0.55
N ALA A 11 -7.45 3.62 0.24
CA ALA A 11 -6.10 3.76 0.76
C ALA A 11 -6.03 4.72 1.97
N HIS A 12 -6.99 5.64 2.10
CA HIS A 12 -6.97 6.68 3.12
C HIS A 12 -6.79 6.11 4.54
N ASP A 13 -7.59 5.13 4.92
CA ASP A 13 -7.61 4.64 6.31
C ASP A 13 -6.29 4.01 6.76
N PHE A 14 -5.56 3.32 5.86
CA PHE A 14 -4.24 2.79 6.23
C PHE A 14 -3.18 3.89 6.22
N ILE A 15 -3.27 4.87 5.30
CA ILE A 15 -2.35 6.00 5.24
C ILE A 15 -2.43 6.81 6.54
N GLU A 16 -3.63 7.08 7.05
CA GLU A 16 -3.85 7.79 8.33
C GLU A 16 -3.28 7.04 9.54
N ARG A 17 -3.12 5.71 9.45
CA ARG A 17 -2.52 4.90 10.52
C ARG A 17 -0.99 4.90 10.50
N LEU A 18 -0.37 5.44 9.46
CA LEU A 18 1.08 5.55 9.37
C LEU A 18 1.60 6.67 10.32
N PRO A 19 2.84 6.57 10.82
CA PRO A 19 3.37 7.50 11.82
C PRO A 19 3.31 8.98 11.44
N GLN A 20 3.34 9.30 10.14
CA GLN A 20 3.28 10.67 9.61
C GLN A 20 2.15 10.85 8.59
N GLY A 21 1.14 9.96 8.60
CA GLY A 21 0.04 10.01 7.65
C GLY A 21 0.51 10.00 6.19
N TYR A 22 -0.06 10.90 5.39
CA TYR A 22 0.31 11.15 3.99
C TYR A 22 1.78 11.57 3.77
N HIS A 23 2.47 12.02 4.81
CA HIS A 23 3.88 12.40 4.73
C HIS A 23 4.85 11.26 5.06
N THR A 24 4.33 10.07 5.39
CA THR A 24 5.17 8.92 5.74
C THR A 24 6.01 8.47 4.56
N ALA A 25 7.33 8.44 4.75
CA ALA A 25 8.25 7.83 3.80
C ALA A 25 8.16 6.29 3.89
N ILE A 26 7.73 5.64 2.82
CA ILE A 26 7.51 4.17 2.75
C ILE A 26 8.71 3.37 2.20
N GLY A 27 9.84 4.05 1.96
CA GLY A 27 11.05 3.46 1.36
C GLY A 27 10.91 3.13 -0.14
N GLU A 28 11.92 2.46 -0.70
CA GLU A 28 11.90 2.04 -2.11
C GLU A 28 10.73 1.10 -2.40
N ALA A 29 10.03 1.35 -3.50
CA ALA A 29 8.90 0.55 -3.98
C ALA A 29 7.77 0.27 -2.95
N GLY A 30 7.72 1.02 -1.85
CA GLY A 30 6.77 0.77 -0.76
C GLY A 30 7.06 -0.53 0.00
N ALA A 31 8.33 -0.91 0.18
CA ALA A 31 8.75 -2.16 0.80
C ALA A 31 8.16 -2.43 2.21
N GLN A 32 7.68 -1.40 2.91
CA GLN A 32 7.03 -1.54 4.21
C GLN A 32 5.51 -1.75 4.16
N LEU A 33 4.93 -1.79 2.96
CA LEU A 33 3.50 -1.97 2.74
C LEU A 33 3.21 -3.41 2.30
N SER A 34 2.10 -3.96 2.77
CA SER A 34 1.56 -5.22 2.25
C SER A 34 1.29 -5.12 0.73
N GLY A 35 1.18 -6.28 0.06
CA GLY A 35 0.81 -6.32 -1.36
C GLY A 35 -0.48 -5.54 -1.66
N GLY A 36 -1.52 -5.74 -0.85
CA GLY A 36 -2.80 -5.06 -1.00
C GLY A 36 -2.75 -3.54 -0.72
N GLU A 37 -1.93 -3.09 0.23
CA GLU A 37 -1.71 -1.65 0.44
C GLU A 37 -0.98 -1.00 -0.75
N ARG A 38 0.04 -1.66 -1.30
CA ARG A 38 0.75 -1.17 -2.51
C ARG A 38 -0.20 -1.07 -3.71
N GLN A 39 -1.03 -2.08 -3.94
CA GLN A 39 -2.00 -2.06 -5.03
C GLN A 39 -3.01 -0.91 -4.89
N ARG A 40 -3.56 -0.70 -3.70
CA ARG A 40 -4.44 0.45 -3.42
C ARG A 40 -3.75 1.79 -3.64
N LEU A 41 -2.47 1.90 -3.29
CA LEU A 41 -1.68 3.10 -3.57
C LEU A 41 -1.46 3.33 -5.08
N PHE A 42 -1.28 2.27 -5.87
CA PHE A 42 -1.19 2.36 -7.33
C PHE A 42 -2.51 2.79 -7.95
N ILE A 43 -3.64 2.27 -7.47
CA ILE A 43 -4.97 2.70 -7.90
C ILE A 43 -5.17 4.18 -7.55
N ALA A 44 -4.84 4.62 -6.34
CA ALA A 44 -4.93 6.02 -5.94
C ALA A 44 -4.10 6.94 -6.86
N ARG A 45 -2.89 6.51 -7.24
CA ARG A 45 -2.03 7.24 -8.19
C ARG A 45 -2.63 7.30 -9.59
N ALA A 46 -3.22 6.21 -10.07
CA ALA A 46 -3.89 6.17 -11.37
C ALA A 46 -5.09 7.13 -11.41
N LEU A 47 -5.93 7.11 -10.37
CA LEU A 47 -7.05 8.02 -10.22
C LEU A 47 -6.59 9.49 -10.15
N LEU A 48 -5.56 9.78 -9.35
CA LEU A 48 -5.03 11.14 -9.22
C LEU A 48 -4.51 11.69 -10.56
N LYS A 49 -3.92 10.82 -11.39
CA LYS A 49 -3.41 11.18 -12.72
C LYS A 49 -4.47 11.11 -13.82
N ASN A 50 -5.71 10.71 -13.51
CA ASN A 50 -6.74 10.38 -14.50
C ASN A 50 -6.19 9.43 -15.58
N ALA A 51 -5.45 8.40 -15.17
CA ALA A 51 -4.83 7.46 -16.09
C ALA A 51 -5.92 6.74 -16.91
N PRO A 52 -5.86 6.77 -18.26
CA PRO A 52 -6.90 6.18 -19.10
C PRO A 52 -6.88 4.64 -19.05
N VAL A 53 -5.72 4.05 -18.71
CA VAL A 53 -5.52 2.61 -18.58
C VAL A 53 -4.57 2.36 -17.41
N LEU A 54 -4.90 1.38 -16.58
CA LEU A 54 -4.05 0.86 -15.49
C LEU A 54 -3.84 -0.63 -15.72
N ILE A 55 -2.59 -1.05 -15.85
CA ILE A 55 -2.20 -2.46 -15.95
C ILE A 55 -1.69 -2.89 -14.59
N LEU A 56 -2.38 -3.85 -13.98
CA LEU A 56 -1.96 -4.51 -12.75
C LEU A 56 -1.56 -5.93 -13.12
N ASP A 57 -0.29 -6.27 -12.91
CA ASP A 57 0.17 -7.65 -13.07
C ASP A 57 -0.05 -8.37 -11.73
N GLU A 58 -1.01 -9.28 -11.71
CA GLU A 58 -1.39 -10.03 -10.53
C GLU A 58 -0.56 -11.33 -10.47
N ALA A 59 0.71 -11.22 -10.05
CA ALA A 59 1.48 -12.39 -9.66
C ALA A 59 1.19 -12.70 -8.18
N THR A 60 0.09 -13.43 -7.91
CA THR A 60 -0.08 -14.28 -6.72
C THR A 60 0.41 -13.68 -5.39
N ALA A 61 -0.13 -12.55 -4.95
CA ALA A 61 0.26 -11.94 -3.66
C ALA A 61 -0.88 -11.88 -2.63
N TYR A 62 -1.98 -12.61 -2.85
CA TYR A 62 -3.09 -12.72 -1.90
C TYR A 62 -2.83 -13.72 -0.76
N ALA A 63 -1.61 -14.26 -0.63
CA ALA A 63 -1.31 -15.34 0.32
C ALA A 63 -0.62 -14.92 1.62
N ASP A 64 0.11 -13.79 1.69
CA ASP A 64 0.94 -13.48 2.87
C ASP A 64 0.54 -12.16 3.55
N SER A 65 -0.58 -12.18 4.26
CA SER A 65 -0.82 -11.19 5.33
C SER A 65 -1.10 -11.84 6.69
N GLU A 66 -1.03 -13.17 6.80
CA GLU A 66 -1.18 -13.87 8.07
C GLU A 66 0.14 -14.30 8.75
N ASN A 67 1.32 -14.18 8.13
CA ASN A 67 2.51 -14.88 8.68
C ASN A 67 3.79 -14.08 9.02
N GLU A 68 3.88 -12.76 8.86
CA GLU A 68 5.17 -12.06 9.10
C GLU A 68 5.39 -11.45 10.49
N LEU A 69 4.41 -11.54 11.41
CA LEU A 69 4.59 -11.08 12.80
C LEU A 69 5.29 -12.11 13.72
N GLY A 70 5.62 -13.32 13.24
CA GLY A 70 6.19 -14.40 14.07
C GLY A 70 7.73 -14.59 14.00
N ALA A 71 8.44 -13.98 13.04
CA ALA A 71 9.83 -14.35 12.75
C ALA A 71 10.91 -13.49 13.42
N ARG A 72 10.60 -12.76 14.51
CA ARG A 72 11.58 -11.90 15.21
C ARG A 72 11.94 -12.30 16.64
N HIS A 73 11.70 -13.54 17.06
CA HIS A 73 12.19 -14.00 18.36
C HIS A 73 12.64 -15.47 18.37
N ARG A 74 13.89 -15.72 17.98
CA ARG A 74 14.66 -16.86 18.46
C ARG A 74 15.99 -16.32 19.01
N PRO A 75 16.17 -16.20 20.34
CA PRO A 75 17.49 -15.97 20.91
C PRO A 75 18.35 -17.25 20.74
N PRO A 76 19.69 -17.14 20.85
CA PRO A 76 20.63 -18.22 20.54
C PRO A 76 20.38 -19.51 21.32
#